data_AF-A0A1A2LA32-F1
#
_entry.id   AF-A0A1A2LA32-F1
#
_cell.length_a   1.000
_cell.length_b   1.000
_cell.length_c   1.000
_cell.angle_alpha   90.00
_cell.angle_beta   90.00
_cell.angle_gamma   90.00
#
_symmetry.space_group_name_H-M   'P 1'
#
loop_
_entity.id
_entity.type
_entity.pdbx_description
1 polymer ?
#
loop_
_entity_poly.entity_id
_entity_poly.type
_entity_poly.pdbx_seq_one_letter_code
_entity_poly.pdbx_strand_id
1 'polypeptide(L)'
;MNPRALTDVMDAGGYLADALRGLDGLTRCIDVAAQAKALLKDLTASTKPVDSPLATGRVTMEWLDAAVEQELAVGELRRRQRILETLIEQAQSEAVDVVELNGDVLLRTFAVDLAGLLEEVRATAADLKGARSAGEAIANGTTAAWADLQSLNERHKVIRSAQKKVMANSYQDLLAAHSSAWSIEAPASDCYLSNLDQVWPGCTNRNAARPDPGAGRAEPWPADEVEQLIWAATSGARPWIPTPDQLNTLTQARIEERRKQASVRGNRVS
;
A
#
# COMPACT_ATOMS: atom_id res chain seq x y z
N MET A 1 5.60 -7.14 -3.20
CA MET A 1 5.42 -5.92 -4.04
C MET A 1 6.31 -6.13 -5.21
N ASN A 2 5.92 -5.90 -6.47
CA ASN A 2 6.90 -6.19 -7.52
C ASN A 2 8.13 -5.25 -7.35
N PRO A 3 9.36 -5.71 -7.67
CA PRO A 3 10.56 -4.93 -7.36
C PRO A 3 10.59 -3.54 -8.00
N ARG A 4 9.94 -3.39 -9.16
CA ARG A 4 9.83 -2.11 -9.86
C ARG A 4 8.97 -1.12 -9.07
N ALA A 5 7.78 -1.52 -8.64
CA ALA A 5 6.90 -0.70 -7.83
C ALA A 5 7.54 -0.31 -6.49
N LEU A 6 8.34 -1.19 -5.89
CA LEU A 6 9.10 -0.89 -4.69
C LEU A 6 10.14 0.20 -4.94
N THR A 7 10.87 0.11 -6.05
CA THR A 7 11.83 1.15 -6.47
C THR A 7 11.12 2.47 -6.74
N ASP A 8 10.02 2.45 -7.51
CA ASP A 8 9.24 3.64 -7.84
C ASP A 8 8.69 4.35 -6.57
N VAL A 9 8.26 3.58 -5.57
CA VAL A 9 7.82 4.12 -4.27
C VAL A 9 8.97 4.78 -3.53
N MET A 10 10.14 4.14 -3.50
CA MET A 10 11.32 4.65 -2.78
C MET A 10 11.90 5.91 -3.43
N ASP A 11 11.86 6.00 -4.75
CA ASP A 11 12.33 7.15 -5.54
C ASP A 11 11.35 8.33 -5.47
N ALA A 12 10.04 8.07 -5.51
CA ALA A 12 9.02 9.11 -5.37
C ALA A 12 9.03 9.76 -3.97
N GLY A 13 9.55 9.04 -2.97
CA GLY A 13 9.59 9.50 -1.59
C GLY A 13 8.20 9.55 -0.94
N GLY A 14 8.09 10.38 0.11
CA GLY A 14 6.87 10.54 0.90
C GLY A 14 6.65 9.45 1.94
N TYR A 15 5.48 9.49 2.57
CA TYR A 15 5.19 8.76 3.80
C TYR A 15 5.45 7.24 3.75
N LEU A 16 5.01 6.55 2.69
CA LEU A 16 5.27 5.12 2.56
C LEU A 16 6.77 4.83 2.37
N ALA A 17 7.48 5.66 1.59
CA ALA A 17 8.92 5.49 1.40
C ALA A 17 9.69 5.71 2.71
N ASP A 18 9.28 6.70 3.50
CA ASP A 18 9.87 6.97 4.82
C ASP A 18 9.66 5.79 5.78
N ALA A 19 8.45 5.23 5.81
CA ALA A 19 8.15 4.03 6.60
C ALA A 19 8.96 2.81 6.12
N LEU A 20 9.11 2.62 4.81
CA LEU A 20 9.89 1.54 4.23
C LEU A 20 11.38 1.67 4.54
N ARG A 21 11.96 2.89 4.51
CA ARG A 21 13.37 3.13 4.89
C ARG A 21 13.67 2.77 6.34
N GLY A 22 12.65 2.77 7.21
CA GLY A 22 12.77 2.32 8.59
C GLY A 22 12.89 0.80 8.75
N LEU A 23 12.72 0.01 7.68
CA LEU A 23 12.85 -1.44 7.73
C LEU A 23 14.31 -1.88 7.61
N ASP A 24 14.77 -2.65 8.60
CA ASP A 24 16.11 -3.21 8.60
C ASP A 24 16.36 -4.08 7.36
N GLY A 25 17.46 -3.79 6.66
CA GLY A 25 17.89 -4.55 5.48
C GLY A 25 17.31 -4.07 4.14
N LEU A 26 16.18 -3.35 4.12
CA LEU A 26 15.57 -2.92 2.86
C LEU A 26 16.48 -1.96 2.08
N THR A 27 16.97 -0.91 2.74
CA THR A 27 17.85 0.10 2.13
C THR A 27 19.10 -0.56 1.52
N ARG A 28 19.68 -1.54 2.23
CA ARG A 28 20.85 -2.28 1.77
C ARG A 28 20.57 -3.05 0.48
N CYS A 29 19.42 -3.74 0.40
CA CYS A 29 19.04 -4.49 -0.79
C CYS A 29 18.87 -3.57 -2.01
N ILE A 30 18.21 -2.42 -1.81
CA ILE A 30 18.01 -1.42 -2.85
C ILE A 30 19.35 -0.83 -3.32
N ASP A 31 20.23 -0.49 -2.39
CA ASP A 31 21.55 0.07 -2.69
C ASP A 31 22.42 -0.92 -3.48
N VAL A 32 22.41 -2.21 -3.09
CA VAL A 32 23.15 -3.26 -3.81
C VAL A 32 22.61 -3.40 -5.24
N ALA A 33 21.29 -3.43 -5.42
CA ALA A 33 20.68 -3.50 -6.75
C ALA A 33 21.02 -2.26 -7.60
N ALA A 34 21.03 -1.06 -7.01
CA ALA A 34 21.39 0.18 -7.69
C ALA A 34 22.87 0.20 -8.12
N GLN A 35 23.78 -0.19 -7.23
CA GLN A 35 25.21 -0.29 -7.53
C GLN A 35 25.49 -1.33 -8.62
N ALA A 36 24.86 -2.51 -8.56
CA ALA A 36 25.02 -3.54 -9.57
C ALA A 36 24.50 -3.09 -10.96
N LYS A 37 23.38 -2.35 -11.01
CA LYS A 37 22.87 -1.74 -12.25
C LYS A 37 23.83 -0.70 -12.84
N ALA A 38 24.45 0.12 -12.00
CA ALA A 38 25.44 1.11 -12.44
C ALA A 38 26.67 0.40 -13.05
N LEU A 39 27.21 -0.61 -12.36
CA LEU A 39 28.33 -1.40 -12.87
C LEU A 39 28.00 -2.14 -14.18
N LEU A 40 26.77 -2.66 -14.31
CA LEU A 40 26.33 -3.34 -15.53
C LEU A 40 26.30 -2.38 -16.74
N LYS A 41 25.83 -1.14 -16.53
CA LYS A 41 25.82 -0.08 -17.54
C LYS A 41 27.24 0.26 -18.01
N ASP A 42 28.20 0.28 -17.10
CA ASP A 42 29.60 0.60 -17.43
C ASP A 42 30.30 -0.55 -18.17
N LEU A 43 29.94 -1.81 -17.89
CA LEU A 43 30.52 -2.99 -18.54
C LEU A 43 30.15 -3.14 -20.03
N THR A 44 29.02 -2.60 -20.47
CA THR A 44 28.56 -2.71 -21.87
C THR A 44 29.42 -1.94 -22.90
N ALA A 45 30.41 -1.15 -22.47
CA ALA A 45 31.10 -0.19 -23.33
C ALA A 45 32.36 -0.68 -24.05
N SER A 46 32.85 -1.92 -23.86
CA SER A 46 34.21 -2.27 -24.30
C SER A 46 34.40 -3.67 -24.88
N THR A 47 34.35 -3.80 -26.21
CA THR A 47 35.13 -4.80 -26.97
C THR A 47 35.46 -4.25 -28.37
N LYS A 48 36.74 -4.14 -28.72
CA LYS A 48 37.15 -3.89 -30.12
C LYS A 48 37.13 -5.21 -30.91
N PRO A 49 36.57 -5.24 -32.13
CA PRO A 49 36.61 -6.42 -32.97
C PRO A 49 38.04 -6.68 -33.49
N VAL A 50 38.45 -7.96 -33.55
CA VAL A 50 39.65 -8.39 -34.28
C VAL A 50 39.33 -8.51 -35.77
N ASP A 51 40.24 -8.07 -36.63
CA ASP A 51 40.07 -8.14 -38.08
C ASP A 51 39.96 -9.58 -38.58
N SER A 52 39.09 -9.80 -39.57
CA SER A 52 38.85 -11.15 -40.11
C SER A 52 40.01 -11.60 -41.01
N PRO A 53 40.56 -12.82 -40.81
CA PRO A 53 41.62 -13.36 -41.65
C PRO A 53 41.10 -13.73 -43.05
N LEU A 54 39.76 -13.80 -43.22
CA LEU A 54 39.12 -13.98 -44.52
C LEU A 54 39.33 -12.77 -45.45
N ALA A 55 39.57 -11.59 -44.88
CA ALA A 55 39.86 -10.38 -45.66
C ALA A 55 41.30 -10.39 -46.22
N THR A 56 42.23 -11.07 -45.55
CA THR A 56 43.65 -11.14 -45.92
C THR A 56 44.04 -12.47 -46.58
N GLY A 57 43.17 -13.48 -46.49
CA GLY A 57 43.41 -14.83 -46.99
C GLY A 57 44.52 -15.59 -46.25
N ARG A 58 44.94 -15.11 -45.06
CA ARG A 58 46.05 -15.68 -44.29
C ARG A 58 45.70 -15.75 -42.81
N VAL A 59 45.99 -16.89 -42.20
CA VAL A 59 45.95 -17.08 -40.75
C VAL A 59 47.38 -16.92 -40.23
N THR A 60 47.62 -15.87 -39.44
CA THR A 60 48.92 -15.64 -38.77
C THR A 60 48.84 -16.04 -37.29
N MET A 61 49.98 -16.31 -36.66
CA MET A 61 50.03 -16.55 -35.21
C MET A 61 49.57 -15.31 -34.44
N GLU A 62 49.97 -14.12 -34.87
CA GLU A 62 49.52 -12.84 -34.29
C GLU A 62 48.00 -12.68 -34.31
N TRP A 63 47.36 -13.10 -35.41
CA TRP A 63 45.90 -13.10 -35.50
C TRP A 63 45.28 -14.10 -34.53
N LEU A 64 45.85 -15.31 -34.43
CA LEU A 64 45.35 -16.35 -33.53
C LEU A 64 45.44 -15.90 -32.06
N ASP A 65 46.55 -15.28 -31.67
CA ASP A 65 46.74 -14.74 -30.32
C ASP A 65 45.72 -13.63 -30.02
N ALA A 66 45.54 -12.68 -30.94
CA ALA A 66 44.54 -11.62 -30.80
C ALA A 66 43.10 -12.17 -30.72
N ALA A 67 42.77 -13.19 -31.52
CA ALA A 67 41.46 -13.84 -31.50
C ALA A 67 41.20 -14.57 -30.17
N VAL A 68 42.22 -15.24 -29.61
CA VAL A 68 42.14 -15.89 -28.29
C VAL A 68 41.95 -14.85 -27.19
N GLU A 69 42.73 -13.77 -27.18
CA GLU A 69 42.57 -12.67 -26.21
C GLU A 69 41.18 -12.04 -26.30
N GLN A 70 40.66 -11.82 -27.51
CA GLN A 70 39.32 -11.31 -27.71
C GLN A 70 38.26 -12.26 -27.13
N GLU A 71 38.35 -13.56 -27.41
CA GLU A 71 37.38 -14.54 -26.91
C GLU A 71 37.41 -14.64 -25.37
N LEU A 72 38.61 -14.61 -24.76
CA LEU A 72 38.75 -14.57 -23.31
C LEU A 72 38.14 -13.30 -22.71
N ALA A 73 38.38 -12.14 -23.33
CA ALA A 73 37.81 -10.87 -22.90
C ALA A 73 36.27 -10.86 -23.01
N VAL A 74 35.72 -11.36 -24.12
CA VAL A 74 34.27 -11.51 -24.33
C VAL A 74 33.68 -12.48 -23.31
N GLY A 75 34.33 -13.62 -23.07
CA GLY A 75 33.90 -14.61 -22.09
C GLY A 75 33.88 -14.05 -20.67
N GLU A 76 34.90 -13.29 -20.28
CA GLU A 76 34.98 -12.63 -18.98
C GLU A 76 33.91 -11.56 -18.80
N LEU A 77 33.69 -10.71 -19.81
CA LEU A 77 32.61 -9.71 -19.79
C LEU A 77 31.24 -10.35 -19.61
N ARG A 78 30.94 -11.42 -20.37
CA ARG A 78 29.68 -12.17 -20.24
C ARG A 78 29.49 -12.76 -18.84
N ARG A 79 30.57 -13.29 -18.23
CA ARG A 79 30.52 -13.80 -16.85
C ARG A 79 30.18 -12.69 -15.86
N ARG A 80 30.84 -11.54 -15.96
CA ARG A 80 30.57 -10.38 -15.08
C ARG A 80 29.15 -9.85 -15.23
N GLN A 81 28.67 -9.73 -16.47
CA GLN A 81 27.29 -9.33 -16.75
C GLN A 81 26.30 -10.26 -16.06
N ARG A 82 26.46 -11.58 -16.25
CA ARG A 82 25.58 -12.58 -15.61
C ARG A 82 25.60 -12.50 -14.09
N ILE A 83 26.77 -12.33 -13.48
CA ILE A 83 26.89 -12.20 -12.02
C ILE A 83 26.13 -10.97 -11.52
N LEU A 84 26.28 -9.82 -12.19
CA LEU A 84 25.57 -8.60 -11.81
C LEU A 84 24.06 -8.71 -12.02
N GLU A 85 23.61 -9.32 -13.12
CA GLU A 85 22.19 -9.60 -13.36
C GLU A 85 21.60 -10.47 -12.24
N THR A 86 22.28 -11.57 -11.89
CA THR A 86 21.87 -12.44 -10.77
C THR A 86 21.84 -11.67 -9.43
N LEU A 87 22.84 -10.82 -9.16
CA LEU A 87 22.87 -10.04 -7.92
C LEU A 87 21.73 -9.01 -7.87
N ILE A 88 21.39 -8.38 -9.00
CA ILE A 88 20.23 -7.47 -9.09
C ILE A 88 18.95 -8.23 -8.77
N GLU A 89 18.73 -9.40 -9.38
CA GLU A 89 17.55 -10.23 -9.14
C GLU A 89 17.45 -10.68 -7.68
N GLN A 90 18.56 -11.14 -7.09
CA GLN A 90 18.62 -11.57 -5.69
C GLN A 90 18.31 -10.42 -4.73
N ALA A 91 18.98 -9.29 -4.89
CA ALA A 91 18.77 -8.12 -4.02
C ALA A 91 17.34 -7.58 -4.17
N GLN A 92 16.77 -7.61 -5.37
CA GLN A 92 15.38 -7.24 -5.60
C GLN A 92 14.39 -8.21 -4.96
N SER A 93 14.65 -9.52 -5.02
CA SER A 93 13.83 -10.53 -4.34
C SER A 93 13.87 -10.34 -2.83
N GLU A 94 15.06 -10.19 -2.26
CA GLU A 94 15.24 -10.00 -0.81
C GLU A 94 14.58 -8.70 -0.32
N ALA A 95 14.64 -7.62 -1.10
CA ALA A 95 13.92 -6.39 -0.80
C ALA A 95 12.39 -6.61 -0.72
N VAL A 96 11.84 -7.44 -1.60
CA VAL A 96 10.41 -7.79 -1.58
C VAL A 96 10.07 -8.63 -0.36
N ASP A 97 10.89 -9.64 -0.05
CA ASP A 97 10.71 -10.50 1.12
C ASP A 97 10.73 -9.68 2.42
N VAL A 98 11.66 -8.72 2.54
CA VAL A 98 11.72 -7.82 3.70
C VAL A 98 10.41 -7.04 3.86
N VAL A 99 9.85 -6.49 2.78
CA VAL A 99 8.58 -5.75 2.84
C VAL A 99 7.42 -6.68 3.22
N GLU A 100 7.38 -7.89 2.67
CA GLU A 100 6.31 -8.85 2.93
C GLU A 100 6.33 -9.36 4.38
N LEU A 101 7.51 -9.69 4.90
CA LEU A 101 7.69 -10.11 6.29
C LEU A 101 7.40 -9.00 7.31
N ASN A 102 7.53 -7.73 6.90
CA ASN A 102 7.28 -6.57 7.77
C ASN A 102 5.93 -5.88 7.50
N GLY A 103 5.04 -6.48 6.69
CA GLY A 103 3.75 -5.88 6.35
C GLY A 103 2.91 -5.51 7.58
N ASP A 104 2.89 -6.37 8.60
CA ASP A 104 2.17 -6.14 9.85
C ASP A 104 2.77 -5.02 10.69
N VAL A 105 4.10 -4.88 10.68
CA VAL A 105 4.80 -3.79 11.38
C VAL A 105 4.45 -2.45 10.75
N LEU A 106 4.45 -2.39 9.42
CA LEU A 106 4.03 -1.19 8.67
C LEU A 106 2.57 -0.83 8.99
N LEU A 107 1.65 -1.80 8.93
CA LEU A 107 0.23 -1.56 9.21
C LEU A 107 -0.02 -1.07 10.65
N ARG A 108 0.72 -1.61 11.64
CA ARG A 108 0.65 -1.12 13.03
C ARG A 108 1.18 0.30 13.17
N THR A 109 2.25 0.63 12.48
CA THR A 109 2.80 2.00 12.46
C THR A 109 1.76 2.97 11.88
N PHE A 110 1.16 2.63 10.74
CA PHE A 110 0.11 3.44 10.13
C PHE A 110 -1.11 3.57 11.04
N ALA A 111 -1.46 2.53 11.79
CA ALA A 111 -2.57 2.56 12.74
C ALA A 111 -2.33 3.56 13.88
N VAL A 112 -1.09 3.65 14.40
CA VAL A 112 -0.70 4.65 15.41
C VAL A 112 -0.81 6.06 14.83
N ASP A 113 -0.29 6.27 13.62
CA ASP A 113 -0.31 7.58 12.97
C ASP A 113 -1.75 8.02 12.63
N LEU A 114 -2.61 7.09 12.19
CA LEU A 114 -4.03 7.35 11.99
C LEU A 114 -4.72 7.73 13.30
N ALA A 115 -4.44 7.02 14.40
CA ALA A 115 -5.04 7.33 15.69
C ALA A 115 -4.64 8.75 16.15
N GLY A 116 -3.37 9.11 16.04
CA GLY A 116 -2.89 10.47 16.33
C GLY A 116 -3.59 11.52 15.46
N LEU A 117 -3.68 11.28 14.15
CA LEU A 117 -4.38 12.17 13.23
C LEU A 117 -5.86 12.35 13.61
N LEU A 118 -6.55 11.27 14.01
CA LEU A 118 -7.96 11.36 14.40
C LEU A 118 -8.15 12.15 15.70
N GLU A 119 -7.21 12.10 16.64
CA GLU A 119 -7.24 12.98 17.81
C GLU A 119 -7.06 14.45 17.42
N GLU A 120 -6.13 14.76 16.50
CA GLU A 120 -5.97 16.12 15.95
C GLU A 120 -7.27 16.59 15.27
N VAL A 121 -7.90 15.75 14.45
CA VAL A 121 -9.18 16.06 13.81
C VAL A 121 -10.27 16.33 14.85
N ARG A 122 -10.37 15.54 15.93
CA ARG A 122 -11.36 15.79 17.00
C ARG A 122 -11.13 17.11 17.69
N ALA A 123 -9.87 17.46 17.97
CA ALA A 123 -9.52 18.74 18.57
C ALA A 123 -9.92 19.91 17.66
N THR A 124 -9.54 19.87 16.38
CA THR A 124 -9.90 20.92 15.42
C THR A 124 -11.40 20.98 15.15
N ALA A 125 -12.11 19.84 15.15
CA ALA A 125 -13.56 19.80 14.97
C ALA A 125 -14.31 20.43 16.15
N ALA A 126 -13.75 20.44 17.36
CA ALA A 126 -14.34 21.16 18.50
C ALA A 126 -14.39 22.67 18.26
N ASP A 127 -13.43 23.22 17.51
CA ASP A 127 -13.34 24.65 17.19
C ASP A 127 -14.33 25.08 16.09
N LEU A 128 -14.96 24.14 15.38
CA LEU A 128 -15.97 24.43 14.35
C LEU A 128 -17.31 24.94 14.90
N LYS A 129 -17.50 24.96 16.23
CA LYS A 129 -18.74 25.42 16.90
C LYS A 129 -20.00 24.76 16.32
N GLY A 130 -19.89 23.49 15.94
CA GLY A 130 -20.99 22.71 15.36
C GLY A 130 -21.17 22.85 13.84
N ALA A 131 -20.31 23.60 13.13
CA ALA A 131 -20.31 23.59 11.67
C ALA A 131 -19.97 22.18 11.15
N ARG A 132 -20.76 21.71 10.18
CA ARG A 132 -20.63 20.40 9.53
C ARG A 132 -20.36 20.51 8.03
N SER A 133 -20.30 21.74 7.49
CA SER A 133 -19.96 22.01 6.10
C SER A 133 -19.13 23.28 5.98
N ALA A 134 -18.47 23.46 4.82
CA ALA A 134 -17.70 24.67 4.54
C ALA A 134 -18.57 25.94 4.62
N GLY A 135 -19.81 25.88 4.14
CA GLY A 135 -20.76 27.00 4.20
C GLY A 135 -21.12 27.37 5.65
N GLU A 136 -21.34 26.37 6.51
CA GLU A 136 -21.58 26.60 7.93
C GLU A 136 -20.35 27.14 8.65
N ALA A 137 -19.14 26.69 8.28
CA ALA A 137 -17.91 27.21 8.85
C ALA A 137 -17.70 28.70 8.51
N ILE A 138 -18.08 29.13 7.30
CA ILE A 138 -18.10 30.54 6.91
C ILE A 138 -19.10 31.31 7.76
N ALA A 139 -20.33 30.81 7.89
CA ALA A 139 -21.37 31.45 8.69
C ALA A 139 -20.99 31.57 10.18
N ASN A 140 -20.28 30.58 10.72
CA ASN A 140 -19.82 30.55 12.11
C ASN A 140 -18.50 31.29 12.35
N GLY A 141 -17.85 31.79 11.30
CA GLY A 141 -16.54 32.44 11.39
C GLY A 141 -15.41 31.49 11.79
N THR A 142 -15.52 30.20 11.46
CA THR A 142 -14.57 29.14 11.81
C THR A 142 -13.81 28.62 10.58
N THR A 143 -13.61 29.48 9.57
CA THR A 143 -12.95 29.12 8.30
C THR A 143 -11.50 28.67 8.47
N ALA A 144 -10.78 29.20 9.45
CA ALA A 144 -9.42 28.78 9.77
C ALA A 144 -9.37 27.30 10.22
N ALA A 145 -10.21 26.91 11.18
CA ALA A 145 -10.31 25.52 11.62
C ALA A 145 -10.76 24.59 10.48
N TRP A 146 -11.62 25.05 9.58
CA TRP A 146 -11.99 24.30 8.38
C TRP A 146 -10.81 24.09 7.43
N ALA A 147 -9.97 25.11 7.23
CA ALA A 147 -8.76 24.99 6.41
C ALA A 147 -7.74 24.01 7.04
N ASP A 148 -7.60 24.01 8.37
CA ASP A 148 -6.77 23.04 9.08
C ASP A 148 -7.27 21.60 8.86
N LEU A 149 -8.59 21.39 8.88
CA LEU A 149 -9.20 20.09 8.58
C LEU A 149 -8.95 19.63 7.14
N GLN A 150 -8.86 20.54 6.17
CA GLN A 150 -8.44 20.18 4.80
C GLN A 150 -7.00 19.64 4.79
N SER A 151 -6.08 20.29 5.52
CA SER A 151 -4.70 19.80 5.65
C SER A 151 -4.63 18.43 6.32
N LEU A 152 -5.42 18.22 7.38
CA LEU A 152 -5.53 16.93 8.05
C LEU A 152 -6.13 15.86 7.14
N ASN A 153 -7.08 16.21 6.27
CA ASN A 153 -7.63 15.29 5.28
C ASN A 153 -6.58 14.82 4.27
N GLU A 154 -5.70 15.71 3.81
CA GLU A 154 -4.60 15.31 2.92
C GLU A 154 -3.64 14.34 3.62
N ARG A 155 -3.29 14.59 4.90
CA ARG A 155 -2.51 13.62 5.70
C ARG A 155 -3.23 12.29 5.86
N HIS A 156 -4.54 12.31 6.11
CA HIS A 156 -5.35 11.10 6.22
C HIS A 156 -5.32 10.27 4.92
N LYS A 157 -5.48 10.92 3.75
CA LYS A 157 -5.38 10.27 2.44
C LYS A 157 -4.02 9.62 2.22
N VAL A 158 -2.94 10.29 2.62
CA VAL A 158 -1.58 9.75 2.50
C VAL A 158 -1.43 8.46 3.32
N ILE A 159 -1.89 8.45 4.57
CA ILE A 159 -1.86 7.25 5.43
C ILE A 159 -2.72 6.13 4.82
N ARG A 160 -3.94 6.44 4.35
CA ARG A 160 -4.84 5.46 3.72
C ARG A 160 -4.28 4.90 2.40
N SER A 161 -3.60 5.73 1.63
CA SER A 161 -2.91 5.31 0.40
C SER A 161 -1.76 4.34 0.72
N ALA A 162 -0.97 4.64 1.76
CA ALA A 162 0.10 3.75 2.22
C ALA A 162 -0.46 2.40 2.72
N GLN A 163 -1.52 2.43 3.54
CA GLN A 163 -2.26 1.22 3.93
C GLN A 163 -2.69 0.41 2.71
N LYS A 164 -3.36 1.04 1.74
CA LYS A 164 -3.87 0.36 0.55
C LYS A 164 -2.75 -0.30 -0.25
N LYS A 165 -1.59 0.35 -0.39
CA LYS A 165 -0.42 -0.22 -1.09
C LYS A 165 0.14 -1.45 -0.37
N VAL A 166 0.28 -1.40 0.95
CA VAL A 166 0.76 -2.56 1.75
C VAL A 166 -0.24 -3.71 1.68
N MET A 167 -1.53 -3.44 1.89
CA MET A 167 -2.56 -4.48 1.88
C MET A 167 -2.80 -5.06 0.48
N ALA A 168 -2.79 -4.24 -0.57
CA ALA A 168 -2.96 -4.74 -1.95
C ALA A 168 -1.80 -5.64 -2.37
N ASN A 169 -0.63 -5.44 -1.77
CA ASN A 169 0.51 -6.29 -2.07
C ASN A 169 0.46 -7.64 -1.35
N SER A 170 0.31 -7.61 -0.03
CA SER A 170 0.50 -8.81 0.79
C SER A 170 -0.82 -9.54 1.06
N TYR A 171 -1.96 -8.86 0.87
CA TYR A 171 -3.26 -9.27 1.42
C TYR A 171 -4.43 -8.98 0.46
N GLN A 172 -4.23 -9.09 -0.86
CA GLN A 172 -5.23 -8.72 -1.86
C GLN A 172 -6.58 -9.45 -1.68
N ASP A 173 -6.53 -10.75 -1.38
CA ASP A 173 -7.75 -11.55 -1.17
C ASP A 173 -8.52 -11.12 0.08
N LEU A 174 -7.80 -10.69 1.12
CA LEU A 174 -8.41 -10.16 2.34
C LEU A 174 -9.13 -8.84 2.06
N LEU A 175 -8.55 -7.93 1.27
CA LEU A 175 -9.22 -6.68 0.89
C LEU A 175 -10.57 -6.94 0.20
N ALA A 176 -10.61 -7.89 -0.73
CA ALA A 176 -11.83 -8.25 -1.45
C ALA A 176 -12.88 -8.88 -0.53
N ALA A 177 -12.46 -9.72 0.42
CA ALA A 177 -13.35 -10.36 1.39
C ALA A 177 -13.97 -9.38 2.40
N HIS A 178 -13.25 -8.29 2.69
CA HIS A 178 -13.62 -7.27 3.69
C HIS A 178 -14.21 -5.98 3.10
N SER A 179 -14.55 -5.99 1.82
CA SER A 179 -15.23 -4.88 1.15
C SER A 179 -16.74 -5.11 1.12
N SER A 180 -17.51 -4.03 1.24
CA SER A 180 -18.97 -4.06 1.07
C SER A 180 -19.33 -4.57 -0.33
N ALA A 181 -20.44 -5.31 -0.40
CA ALA A 181 -21.00 -5.73 -1.67
C ALA A 181 -21.80 -4.62 -2.38
N TRP A 182 -22.11 -3.54 -1.65
CA TRP A 182 -23.08 -2.53 -2.07
C TRP A 182 -22.45 -1.18 -2.38
N SER A 183 -21.22 -0.94 -1.94
CA SER A 183 -20.51 0.33 -2.14
C SER A 183 -19.03 0.11 -2.36
N ILE A 184 -18.44 0.92 -3.22
CA ILE A 184 -17.01 0.95 -3.51
C ILE A 184 -16.29 2.05 -2.71
N GLU A 185 -17.03 2.82 -1.92
CA GLU A 185 -16.45 3.89 -1.12
C GLU A 185 -15.56 3.35 -0.01
N ALA A 186 -14.50 4.08 0.33
CA ALA A 186 -13.48 3.61 1.26
C ALA A 186 -14.03 3.19 2.64
N PRO A 187 -14.96 3.93 3.29
CA PRO A 187 -15.49 3.50 4.59
C PRO A 187 -16.42 2.30 4.53
N ALA A 188 -16.85 1.87 3.34
CA ALA A 188 -17.63 0.66 3.13
C ALA A 188 -16.74 -0.60 3.17
N SER A 189 -15.74 -0.63 4.05
CA SER A 189 -14.83 -1.76 4.21
C SER A 189 -14.45 -1.93 5.68
N ASP A 190 -14.33 -3.19 6.11
CA ASP A 190 -13.77 -3.52 7.43
C ASP A 190 -12.30 -3.12 7.53
N CYS A 191 -11.62 -2.89 6.40
CA CYS A 191 -10.26 -2.35 6.38
C CYS A 191 -10.22 -0.85 6.75
N TYR A 192 -11.38 -0.20 6.76
CA TYR A 192 -11.51 1.22 7.11
C TYR A 192 -12.20 1.42 8.46
N LEU A 193 -13.30 0.72 8.75
CA LEU A 193 -14.06 0.80 10.01
C LEU A 193 -14.13 -0.55 10.73
N SER A 194 -13.72 -0.62 11.99
CA SER A 194 -13.78 -1.88 12.75
C SER A 194 -15.20 -2.25 13.18
N ASN A 195 -16.05 -1.23 13.34
CA ASN A 195 -17.46 -1.38 13.71
C ASN A 195 -18.42 -1.10 12.53
N LEU A 196 -18.02 -1.45 11.31
CA LEU A 196 -18.83 -1.21 10.10
C LEU A 196 -20.28 -1.72 10.24
N ASP A 197 -20.49 -2.93 10.75
CA ASP A 197 -21.83 -3.49 10.96
C ASP A 197 -22.68 -2.72 12.00
N GLN A 198 -22.05 -1.92 12.89
CA GLN A 198 -22.78 -1.09 13.85
C GLN A 198 -23.21 0.24 13.24
N VAL A 199 -22.33 0.86 12.44
CA VAL A 199 -22.63 2.14 11.79
C VAL A 199 -23.48 1.97 10.53
N TRP A 200 -23.34 0.84 9.84
CA TRP A 200 -24.10 0.52 8.64
C TRP A 200 -24.57 -0.95 8.65
N PRO A 201 -25.63 -1.27 9.43
CA PRO A 201 -26.09 -2.64 9.60
C PRO A 201 -26.44 -3.33 8.28
N GLY A 202 -25.93 -4.56 8.10
CA GLY A 202 -26.25 -5.41 6.94
C GLY A 202 -25.45 -5.11 5.67
N CYS A 203 -24.58 -4.09 5.65
CA CYS A 203 -23.83 -3.72 4.47
C CYS A 203 -22.81 -4.79 4.02
N THR A 204 -22.34 -5.63 4.94
CA THR A 204 -21.43 -6.75 4.64
C THR A 204 -22.18 -8.02 4.24
N ASN A 205 -23.50 -8.07 4.42
CA ASN A 205 -24.30 -9.24 4.12
C ASN A 205 -24.81 -9.19 2.67
N ARG A 206 -24.22 -10.03 1.81
CA ARG A 206 -24.63 -10.19 0.40
C ARG A 206 -26.06 -10.68 0.23
N ASN A 207 -26.62 -11.33 1.25
CA ASN A 207 -27.99 -11.85 1.24
C ASN A 207 -28.99 -10.87 1.88
N ALA A 208 -28.53 -9.72 2.38
CA ALA A 208 -29.44 -8.68 2.85
C ALA A 208 -30.16 -8.05 1.65
N ALA A 209 -31.41 -7.62 1.86
CA ALA A 209 -32.12 -6.85 0.86
C ALA A 209 -31.31 -5.59 0.53
N ARG A 210 -31.03 -5.39 -0.76
CA ARG A 210 -30.33 -4.19 -1.23
C ARG A 210 -31.14 -2.96 -0.80
N PRO A 211 -30.50 -1.91 -0.25
CA PRO A 211 -31.17 -0.63 -0.04
C PRO A 211 -31.83 -0.16 -1.34
N ASP A 212 -33.03 0.43 -1.26
CA ASP A 212 -33.80 0.86 -2.42
C ASP A 212 -32.96 1.81 -3.30
N PRO A 213 -32.65 1.45 -4.57
CA PRO A 213 -31.87 2.29 -5.46
C PRO A 213 -32.54 3.62 -5.80
N GLY A 214 -33.84 3.79 -5.53
CA GLY A 214 -34.57 5.05 -5.71
C GLY A 214 -34.43 6.05 -4.55
N ALA A 215 -33.91 5.63 -3.39
CA ALA A 215 -33.90 6.43 -2.16
C ALA A 215 -32.67 7.36 -2.01
N GLY A 216 -31.76 7.37 -3.00
CA GLY A 216 -30.50 8.12 -2.93
C GLY A 216 -29.38 7.32 -2.26
N ARG A 217 -28.40 8.02 -1.69
CA ARG A 217 -27.21 7.42 -1.06
C ARG A 217 -27.62 6.71 0.24
N ALA A 218 -27.23 5.44 0.38
CA ALA A 218 -27.62 4.59 1.50
C ALA A 218 -26.58 4.60 2.64
N GLU A 219 -25.39 5.13 2.36
CA GLU A 219 -24.27 5.26 3.26
C GLU A 219 -24.57 6.28 4.37
N PRO A 220 -24.20 5.98 5.63
CA PRO A 220 -24.51 6.85 6.78
C PRO A 220 -23.55 8.03 6.95
N TRP A 221 -22.44 8.07 6.19
CA TRP A 221 -21.43 9.13 6.27
C TRP A 221 -21.67 10.20 5.20
N PRO A 222 -21.12 11.42 5.31
CA PRO A 222 -21.19 12.46 4.27
C PRO A 222 -20.50 12.07 2.94
N ALA A 223 -20.79 12.82 1.88
CA ALA A 223 -20.16 12.62 0.56
C ALA A 223 -18.85 13.41 0.41
N ASP A 224 -18.77 14.60 1.01
CA ASP A 224 -17.53 15.37 1.07
C ASP A 224 -16.49 14.68 1.97
N GLU A 225 -15.24 14.65 1.54
CA GLU A 225 -14.18 13.89 2.22
C GLU A 225 -13.79 14.53 3.56
N VAL A 226 -13.81 15.86 3.67
CA VAL A 226 -13.51 16.56 4.93
C VAL A 226 -14.65 16.33 5.92
N GLU A 227 -15.90 16.45 5.45
CA GLU A 227 -17.07 16.11 6.25
C GLU A 227 -17.07 14.64 6.70
N GLN A 228 -16.67 13.73 5.81
CA GLN A 228 -16.52 12.30 6.11
C GLN A 228 -15.42 12.05 7.15
N LEU A 229 -14.30 12.79 7.11
CA LEU A 229 -13.25 12.69 8.11
C LEU A 229 -13.72 13.20 9.49
N ILE A 230 -14.42 14.33 9.54
CA ILE A 230 -15.04 14.86 10.76
C ILE A 230 -16.03 13.83 11.32
N TRP A 231 -16.90 13.29 10.47
CA TRP A 231 -17.86 12.24 10.84
C TRP A 231 -17.14 11.02 11.40
N ALA A 232 -16.09 10.54 10.73
CA ALA A 232 -15.32 9.37 11.15
C ALA A 232 -14.68 9.57 12.53
N ALA A 233 -14.26 10.80 12.84
CA ALA A 233 -13.67 11.14 14.12
C ALA A 233 -14.70 11.33 15.25
N THR A 234 -15.92 11.78 14.96
CA THR A 234 -16.87 12.29 15.97
C THR A 234 -18.16 11.48 16.14
N SER A 235 -18.53 10.60 15.19
CA SER A 235 -19.83 9.91 15.16
C SER A 235 -19.92 8.60 15.95
N GLY A 236 -18.83 8.18 16.62
CA GLY A 236 -18.73 6.84 17.22
C GLY A 236 -18.36 5.74 16.22
N ALA A 237 -18.12 6.10 14.96
CA ALA A 237 -17.35 5.28 14.04
C ALA A 237 -15.97 4.94 14.64
N ARG A 238 -15.43 3.78 14.29
CA ARG A 238 -14.10 3.33 14.74
C ARG A 238 -13.19 3.15 13.53
N PRO A 239 -12.67 4.26 12.96
CA PRO A 239 -11.70 4.16 11.89
C PRO A 239 -10.42 3.54 12.41
N TRP A 240 -9.84 2.66 11.61
CA TRP A 240 -8.64 1.91 12.01
C TRP A 240 -7.86 1.43 10.78
N ILE A 241 -6.66 0.94 11.03
CA ILE A 241 -5.83 0.22 10.06
C ILE A 241 -5.54 -1.16 10.63
N PRO A 242 -6.17 -2.21 10.11
CA PRO A 242 -6.01 -3.53 10.68
C PRO A 242 -4.82 -4.28 10.09
N THR A 243 -4.26 -5.15 10.92
CA THR A 243 -3.45 -6.29 10.50
C THR A 243 -4.36 -7.45 10.02
N PRO A 244 -3.84 -8.42 9.25
CA PRO A 244 -4.59 -9.60 8.84
C PRO A 244 -5.19 -10.37 10.02
N ASP A 245 -4.43 -10.55 11.10
CA ASP A 245 -4.90 -11.25 12.30
C ASP A 245 -6.07 -10.52 12.98
N GLN A 246 -6.05 -9.19 12.98
CA GLN A 246 -7.16 -8.40 13.50
C GLN A 246 -8.41 -8.51 12.62
N LEU A 247 -8.27 -8.56 11.30
CA LEU A 247 -9.38 -8.82 10.37
C LEU A 247 -9.97 -10.22 10.57
N ASN A 248 -9.11 -11.23 10.72
CA ASN A 248 -9.54 -12.60 11.03
C ASN A 248 -10.30 -12.66 12.35
N THR A 249 -9.78 -12.02 13.40
CA THR A 249 -10.43 -11.91 14.71
C THR A 249 -11.81 -11.25 14.59
N LEU A 250 -11.91 -10.17 13.82
CA LEU A 250 -13.18 -9.47 13.57
C LEU A 250 -14.20 -10.38 12.88
N THR A 251 -13.77 -11.14 11.87
CA THR A 251 -14.61 -12.12 11.16
C THR A 251 -15.13 -13.20 12.11
N GLN A 252 -14.25 -13.78 12.94
CA GLN A 252 -14.64 -14.82 13.88
C GLN A 252 -15.66 -14.30 14.92
N ALA A 253 -15.41 -13.12 15.47
CA ALA A 253 -16.34 -12.48 16.42
C ALA A 253 -17.74 -12.29 15.81
N ARG A 254 -17.82 -11.91 14.53
CA ARG A 254 -19.10 -11.76 13.81
C ARG A 254 -19.80 -13.09 13.54
N ILE A 255 -19.05 -14.15 13.21
CA ILE A 255 -19.61 -15.49 13.02
C ILE A 255 -20.22 -16.00 14.33
N GLU A 256 -19.51 -15.82 15.45
CA GLU A 256 -20.00 -16.21 16.77
C GLU A 256 -21.27 -15.44 17.16
N GLU A 257 -21.29 -14.13 16.93
CA GLU A 257 -22.45 -13.30 17.24
C GLU A 257 -23.69 -13.72 16.42
N ARG A 258 -23.52 -13.98 15.12
CA ARG A 258 -24.61 -14.49 14.27
C ARG A 258 -25.12 -15.85 14.74
N ARG A 259 -24.23 -16.75 15.17
CA ARG A 259 -24.61 -18.06 15.74
C ARG A 259 -25.41 -17.91 17.03
N LYS A 260 -24.99 -17.00 17.93
CA LYS A 260 -25.74 -16.69 19.16
C LYS A 260 -27.14 -16.17 18.85
N GLN A 261 -27.25 -15.22 17.91
CA GLN A 261 -28.54 -14.65 17.49
C GLN A 261 -29.47 -15.70 16.86
N ALA A 262 -28.93 -16.62 16.06
CA ALA A 262 -29.69 -17.73 15.48
C ALA A 262 -30.21 -18.70 16.55
N SER A 263 -29.40 -19.04 17.55
CA SER A 263 -29.80 -19.90 18.67
C SER A 263 -30.93 -19.27 19.52
N VAL A 264 -30.85 -17.97 19.79
CA VAL A 264 -31.90 -17.23 20.53
C VAL A 264 -33.22 -17.20 19.74
N ARG A 265 -33.16 -17.04 18.41
CA ARG A 265 -34.36 -17.10 17.55
C ARG A 265 -34.96 -18.51 17.48
N GLY A 266 -34.13 -19.55 17.41
CA GLY A 266 -34.58 -20.94 17.42
C GLY A 266 -35.33 -21.32 18.71
N ASN A 267 -34.83 -20.87 19.87
CA ASN A 267 -35.44 -21.16 21.17
C ASN A 267 -36.74 -20.38 21.47
N ARG A 268 -37.11 -19.38 20.67
CA ARG A 268 -38.38 -18.63 20.84
C ARG A 268 -39.56 -19.22 20.07
N VAL A 269 -39.33 -20.25 19.26
CA VAL A 269 -40.34 -20.88 18.39
C VAL A 269 -40.68 -22.31 18.84
N SER A 270 -40.28 -22.69 20.06
CA SER A 270 -40.65 -23.95 20.73
C SER A 270 -41.47 -23.65 21.98
#